data_AF-A0A0L9VQN9-F1
#
_entry.id   AF-A0A0L9VQN9-F1
#
_cell.length_a   1.000
_cell.length_b   1.000
_cell.length_c   1.000
_cell.angle_alpha   90.00
_cell.angle_beta   90.00
_cell.angle_gamma   90.00
#
_symmetry.space_group_name_H-M   'P 1'
#
loop_
_entity.id
_entity.type
_entity.pdbx_description
1 polymer ?
#
loop_
_entity_poly.entity_id
_entity_poly.type
_entity_poly.pdbx_seq_one_letter_code
_entity_poly.pdbx_strand_id
1 'polypeptide(L)'
;MQLLELNDSKETVYGALDAWVAWEQNFPIASLKRILNSLEKEQQWHRVVQVIKWMLSKGQGMTMGTYGQLIQALDMDHKVEEAHKFWEMKIGSDLHSVP
;
A
#
# COMPACT_ATOMS: atom_id res chain seq x y z
N MET A 1 3.92 -14.43 -8.21
CA MET A 1 3.37 -14.56 -6.84
C MET A 1 1.88 -14.30 -6.90
N GLN A 2 1.05 -15.23 -6.45
CA GLN A 2 -0.39 -15.00 -6.27
C GLN A 2 -0.61 -14.59 -4.80
N LEU A 3 -0.80 -13.30 -4.54
CA LEU A 3 -1.10 -12.80 -3.19
C LEU A 3 -2.48 -13.23 -2.68
N LEU A 4 -3.36 -13.69 -3.59
CA LEU A 4 -4.75 -14.08 -3.31
C LEU A 4 -4.86 -15.34 -2.46
N GLU A 5 -3.84 -16.20 -2.46
CA GLU A 5 -3.87 -17.51 -1.78
C GLU A 5 -3.22 -17.49 -0.38
N LEU A 6 -2.73 -16.32 0.06
CA LEU A 6 -1.98 -16.18 1.31
C LEU A 6 -2.88 -15.72 2.43
N ASN A 7 -2.71 -16.30 3.63
CA ASN A 7 -3.35 -15.81 4.84
C ASN A 7 -3.17 -14.28 5.01
N ASP A 8 -4.25 -13.58 5.37
CA ASP A 8 -4.31 -12.12 5.42
C ASP A 8 -3.60 -11.50 6.62
N SER A 9 -2.83 -12.27 7.39
CA SER A 9 -1.92 -11.69 8.39
C SER A 9 -0.87 -10.81 7.70
N LYS A 10 -0.65 -9.61 8.24
CA LYS A 10 0.37 -8.66 7.78
C LYS A 10 1.74 -9.32 7.62
N GLU A 11 2.13 -10.17 8.56
CA GLU A 11 3.43 -10.86 8.61
C GLU A 11 3.62 -11.76 7.38
N THR A 12 2.58 -12.51 7.01
CA THR A 12 2.62 -13.41 5.84
C THR A 12 2.74 -12.60 4.55
N VAL A 13 1.97 -11.53 4.41
CA VAL A 13 1.98 -10.69 3.21
C VAL A 13 3.31 -9.98 3.05
N TYR A 14 3.81 -9.38 4.14
CA TYR A 14 5.05 -8.62 4.14
C TYR A 14 6.24 -9.55 3.92
N GLY A 15 6.25 -10.72 4.59
CA GLY A 15 7.28 -11.74 4.39
C GLY A 15 7.33 -12.26 2.95
N ALA A 16 6.17 -12.49 2.33
CA ALA A 16 6.10 -12.89 0.92
C ALA A 16 6.67 -11.81 0.00
N LEU A 17 6.24 -10.54 0.17
CA LEU A 17 6.72 -9.42 -0.63
C LEU A 17 8.22 -9.17 -0.45
N ASP A 18 8.72 -9.23 0.79
CA ASP A 18 10.14 -9.10 1.11
C ASP A 18 10.96 -10.23 0.48
N ALA A 19 10.49 -11.47 0.59
CA ALA A 19 11.13 -12.62 -0.03
C ALA A 19 11.19 -12.49 -1.54
N TRP A 20 10.13 -11.99 -2.19
CA TRP A 20 10.13 -11.79 -3.65
C TRP A 20 11.06 -10.68 -4.09
N VAL A 21 11.00 -9.50 -3.46
CA VAL A 21 11.85 -8.36 -3.83
C VAL A 21 13.33 -8.63 -3.60
N ALA A 22 13.69 -9.51 -2.66
CA ALA A 22 15.08 -9.94 -2.46
C ALA A 22 15.72 -10.60 -3.70
N TRP A 23 14.93 -11.12 -4.65
CA TRP A 23 15.42 -11.70 -5.91
C TRP A 23 15.40 -10.72 -7.09
N GLU A 24 14.86 -9.52 -6.91
CA GLU A 24 14.72 -8.54 -7.98
C GLU A 24 15.95 -7.64 -8.05
N GLN A 25 16.46 -7.37 -9.25
CA GLN A 25 17.61 -6.47 -9.44
C GLN A 25 17.28 -5.01 -9.12
N ASN A 26 16.02 -4.60 -9.35
CA ASN A 26 15.51 -3.26 -9.07
C ASN A 26 14.15 -3.39 -8.39
N PHE A 27 13.76 -2.39 -7.59
CA PHE A 27 12.48 -2.44 -6.91
C PHE A 27 11.30 -2.54 -7.92
N PRO A 28 10.43 -3.55 -7.82
CA PRO A 28 9.55 -3.94 -8.92
C PRO A 28 8.23 -3.14 -8.96
N ILE A 29 8.30 -1.81 -9.07
CA ILE A 29 7.14 -0.89 -9.04
C ILE A 29 6.08 -1.26 -10.08
N ALA A 30 6.48 -1.59 -11.32
CA ALA A 30 5.53 -1.92 -12.39
C ALA A 30 4.74 -3.21 -12.10
N SER A 31 5.39 -4.20 -11.48
CA SER A 31 4.75 -5.45 -11.06
C SER A 31 3.82 -5.22 -9.88
N LEU A 32 4.23 -4.42 -8.90
CA LEU A 32 3.38 -4.04 -7.77
C LEU A 32 2.12 -3.28 -8.22
N LYS A 33 2.22 -2.36 -9.19
CA LYS A 33 1.05 -1.69 -9.78
C LYS A 33 0.07 -2.69 -10.42
N ARG A 34 0.58 -3.69 -11.15
CA ARG A 34 -0.28 -4.74 -11.74
C ARG A 34 -0.97 -5.58 -10.66
N ILE A 35 -0.26 -5.91 -9.60
CA ILE A 35 -0.81 -6.64 -8.45
C ILE A 35 -1.93 -5.82 -7.79
N LEU A 36 -1.68 -4.54 -7.47
CA LEU A 36 -2.68 -3.65 -6.88
C LEU A 36 -3.94 -3.58 -7.75
N ASN A 37 -3.79 -3.38 -9.07
CA ASN A 37 -4.92 -3.34 -10.00
C ASN A 37 -5.74 -4.64 -10.01
N SER A 38 -5.11 -5.82 -9.82
CA SER A 38 -5.82 -7.09 -9.72
C SER A 38 -6.60 -7.18 -8.41
N LEU A 39 -5.95 -6.85 -7.29
CA LEU A 39 -6.56 -6.88 -5.96
C LEU A 39 -7.76 -5.93 -5.87
N GLU A 40 -7.67 -4.73 -6.46
CA GLU A 40 -8.79 -3.78 -6.53
C GLU A 40 -9.97 -4.33 -7.33
N LYS A 41 -9.72 -4.94 -8.50
CA LYS A 41 -10.77 -5.57 -9.32
C LYS A 41 -11.49 -6.69 -8.58
N GLU A 42 -10.75 -7.41 -7.74
CA GLU A 42 -11.25 -8.51 -6.92
C GLU A 42 -11.77 -8.04 -5.54
N GLN A 43 -11.83 -6.73 -5.32
CA GLN A 43 -12.29 -6.09 -4.08
C GLN A 43 -11.54 -6.57 -2.82
N GLN A 44 -10.29 -6.97 -2.98
CA GLN A 44 -9.40 -7.40 -1.89
C GLN A 44 -8.78 -6.17 -1.19
N TRP A 45 -9.63 -5.26 -0.70
CA TRP A 45 -9.23 -3.95 -0.18
C TRP A 45 -8.24 -4.04 0.98
N HIS A 46 -8.45 -5.01 1.88
CA HIS A 46 -7.49 -5.30 2.95
C HIS A 46 -6.08 -5.56 2.42
N ARG A 47 -5.98 -6.34 1.34
CA ARG A 47 -4.71 -6.69 0.70
C ARG A 47 -4.10 -5.50 -0.02
N VAL A 48 -4.92 -4.67 -0.67
CA VAL A 48 -4.49 -3.39 -1.28
C VAL A 48 -3.84 -2.51 -0.21
N VAL A 49 -4.50 -2.34 0.95
CA VAL A 49 -3.96 -1.59 2.10
C VAL A 49 -2.61 -2.16 2.54
N GLN A 50 -2.49 -3.48 2.67
CA GLN A 50 -1.25 -4.12 3.09
C GLN A 50 -0.10 -3.91 2.11
N VAL A 51 -0.34 -4.10 0.81
CA VAL A 51 0.68 -3.91 -0.25
C VAL A 51 1.13 -2.46 -0.30
N ILE A 52 0.21 -1.49 -0.25
CA ILE A 52 0.58 -0.07 -0.28
C ILE A 52 1.37 0.33 0.98
N LYS A 53 0.92 -0.06 2.17
CA LYS A 53 1.67 0.22 3.41
C LYS A 53 3.05 -0.43 3.41
N TRP A 54 3.16 -1.64 2.87
CA TRP A 54 4.44 -2.30 2.70
C TRP A 54 5.36 -1.51 1.76
N MET A 55 4.87 -1.08 0.58
CA MET A 55 5.63 -0.23 -0.34
C MET A 55 6.15 1.04 0.35
N LEU A 56 5.27 1.74 1.07
CA LEU A 56 5.62 2.96 1.81
C LEU A 56 6.67 2.69 2.89
N SER A 57 6.60 1.55 3.59
CA SER A 57 7.61 1.16 4.58
C SER A 57 9.01 0.91 3.99
N LYS A 58 9.10 0.64 2.68
CA LYS A 58 10.36 0.52 1.94
C LYS A 58 10.82 1.85 1.32
N GLY A 59 10.11 2.95 1.58
CA GLY A 59 10.35 4.25 0.94
C GLY A 59 9.95 4.29 -0.54
N GLN A 60 9.08 3.37 -0.99
CA GLN A 60 8.71 3.21 -2.39
C GLN A 60 7.26 3.65 -2.62
N GLY A 61 6.98 4.20 -3.80
CA GLY A 61 5.63 4.69 -4.12
C GLY A 61 5.19 5.91 -3.29
N MET A 62 6.13 6.74 -2.81
CA MET A 62 5.82 7.97 -2.09
C MET A 62 5.29 9.07 -3.02
N THR A 63 4.11 8.85 -3.60
CA THR A 63 3.44 9.77 -4.53
C THR A 63 2.04 10.09 -4.04
N MET A 64 1.53 11.27 -4.39
CA MET A 64 0.16 11.66 -4.00
C MET A 64 -0.90 10.69 -4.53
N GLY A 65 -0.67 10.09 -5.71
CA GLY A 65 -1.54 9.05 -6.26
C GLY A 65 -1.59 7.80 -5.38
N THR A 66 -0.44 7.33 -4.89
CA THR A 66 -0.38 6.17 -3.97
C THR A 66 -1.00 6.49 -2.61
N TYR A 67 -0.86 7.72 -2.10
CA TYR A 67 -1.53 8.15 -0.87
C TYR A 67 -3.06 8.19 -1.03
N GLY A 68 -3.56 8.74 -2.14
CA GLY A 68 -4.99 8.73 -2.45
C GLY A 68 -5.55 7.31 -2.58
N GLN A 69 -4.80 6.43 -3.24
CA GLN A 69 -5.16 5.01 -3.37
C GLN A 69 -5.20 4.30 -2.00
N LEU A 70 -4.27 4.62 -1.08
CA LEU A 70 -4.30 4.07 0.28
C LEU A 70 -5.54 4.54 1.05
N ILE A 71 -5.89 5.82 0.96
CA ILE A 71 -7.07 6.39 1.63
C ILE A 71 -8.34 5.72 1.11
N GLN A 72 -8.47 5.59 -0.22
CA GLN A 72 -9.60 4.88 -0.83
C GLN A 72 -9.66 3.42 -0.35
N ALA A 73 -8.54 2.72 -0.34
CA ALA A 73 -8.52 1.31 0.09
C ALA A 73 -8.87 1.16 1.58
N LEU A 74 -8.46 2.10 2.44
CA LEU A 74 -8.83 2.12 3.86
C LEU A 74 -10.32 2.38 4.06
N ASP A 75 -10.90 3.30 3.29
CA ASP A 75 -12.35 3.57 3.30
C ASP A 75 -13.15 2.32 2.91
N MET A 76 -12.75 1.66 1.80
CA MET A 76 -13.37 0.41 1.33
C MET A 76 -13.14 -0.78 2.26
N ASP A 77 -12.06 -0.78 3.06
CA ASP A 77 -11.76 -1.78 4.10
C ASP A 77 -12.40 -1.42 5.47
N HIS A 78 -13.33 -0.45 5.51
CA HIS A 78 -14.03 0.03 6.71
C HIS A 78 -13.09 0.54 7.82
N LYS A 79 -11.95 1.13 7.44
CA LYS A 79 -10.92 1.70 8.34
C LYS A 79 -10.88 3.22 8.21
N VAL A 80 -12.05 3.85 8.32
CA VAL A 80 -12.25 5.29 8.06
C VAL A 80 -11.41 6.16 9.00
N GLU A 81 -11.29 5.79 10.27
CA GLU A 81 -10.49 6.53 11.25
C GLU A 81 -9.00 6.51 10.89
N GLU A 82 -8.52 5.37 10.37
CA GLU A 82 -7.14 5.26 9.89
C GLU A 82 -6.94 6.09 8.62
N ALA A 83 -7.90 6.08 7.70
CA ALA A 83 -7.87 6.90 6.48
C ALA A 83 -7.79 8.39 6.83
N HIS A 84 -8.62 8.84 7.78
CA HIS A 84 -8.66 10.23 8.22
C HIS A 84 -7.34 10.65 8.89
N LYS A 85 -6.84 9.84 9.82
CA LYS A 85 -5.55 10.11 10.49
C LYS A 85 -4.39 10.15 9.50
N PHE A 86 -4.40 9.27 8.50
CA PHE A 86 -3.38 9.26 7.45
C PHE A 86 -3.43 10.53 6.60
N TRP A 87 -4.62 10.99 6.23
CA TRP A 87 -4.83 12.25 5.52
C TRP A 87 -4.31 13.45 6.30
N GLU A 88 -4.68 13.59 7.59
CA GLU A 88 -4.21 14.68 8.44
C GLU A 88 -2.69 14.72 8.56
N MET A 89 -2.05 13.55 8.73
CA MET A 89 -0.60 13.45 8.79
C MET A 89 0.07 13.99 7.51
N LYS A 90 -0.49 13.70 6.33
CA LYS A 90 0.09 14.12 5.04
C LYS A 90 -0.16 15.59 4.72
N ILE A 91 -1.36 16.10 4.97
CA ILE A 91 -1.64 17.54 4.80
C ILE A 91 -0.86 18.37 5.83
N GLY A 92 -0.76 17.89 7.07
CA GLY A 92 0.00 18.55 8.13
C GLY A 92 1.50 18.65 7.82
N SER A 93 2.08 17.61 7.19
CA SER A 93 3.49 17.66 6.76
C SER A 93 3.73 18.63 5.60
N ASP A 94 2.78 18.75 4.68
CA ASP A 94 2.93 19.62 3.49
C ASP A 94 2.77 21.11 3.84
N LEU A 95 1.89 21.45 4.80
CA LEU A 95 1.65 22.84 5.22
C LEU A 95 2.81 23.42 6.04
N HIS A 96 3.55 22.61 6.78
CA HIS A 96 4.68 23.04 7.61
C HIS A 96 5.98 23.30 6.82
N SER A 97 5.92 23.14 5.49
CA SER A 97 7.05 23.30 4.56
C SER A 97 7.07 24.67 3.85
N VAL A 98 6.09 25.55 4.11
CA VAL A 98 6.06 26.92 3.58
C VAL A 98 6.61 27.88 4.65
N PRO A 99 7.65 28.68 4.35
CA PRO A 99 8.27 29.63 5.30
C PRO A 99 7.33 30.73 5.78
#